data_AF-A0A2V9BQB3-F1
#
_entry.id   AF-A0A2V9BQB3-F1
#
_cell.length_a   1.000
_cell.length_b   1.000
_cell.length_c   1.000
_cell.angle_alpha   90.00
_cell.angle_beta   90.00
_cell.angle_gamma   90.00
#
_symmetry.space_group_name_H-M   'P 1'
#
loop_
_entity.id
_entity.type
_entity.pdbx_description
1 polymer ?
#
loop_
_entity_poly.entity_id
_entity_poly.type
_entity_poly.pdbx_seq_one_letter_code
_entity_poly.pdbx_strand_id
1 'polypeptide(L)'
;MTAQDYSQRAVAWLRAVQKPDGGFGESLRSYELPTTKGNGNSTASQTAWGLIGLLAAADRSDPAIAKAVAYLVDRQNEDGSWSESEFTGTGFPSVFYLKYHLYRNSFPLYALARFRNRSQNVEEDRALTFKPSEFRLRSGF
;
A
#
# COMPACT_ATOMS: atom_id res chain seq x y z
N MET A 1 -23.65 7.32 -14.38
CA MET A 1 -22.73 6.67 -13.44
C MET A 1 -22.52 7.58 -12.24
N THR A 2 -22.72 7.06 -11.05
CA THR A 2 -22.49 7.75 -9.77
C THR A 2 -21.03 7.61 -9.34
N ALA A 3 -20.59 8.37 -8.32
CA ALA A 3 -19.27 8.20 -7.72
C ALA A 3 -19.04 6.77 -7.19
N GLN A 4 -20.09 6.14 -6.65
CA GLN A 4 -20.04 4.76 -6.18
C GLN A 4 -19.74 3.78 -7.32
N ASP A 5 -20.35 3.98 -8.50
CA ASP A 5 -20.09 3.12 -9.67
C ASP A 5 -18.63 3.19 -10.11
N TYR A 6 -18.03 4.39 -10.09
CA TYR A 6 -16.61 4.57 -10.42
C TYR A 6 -15.69 3.90 -9.39
N SER A 7 -16.00 4.03 -8.10
CA SER A 7 -15.24 3.37 -7.04
C SER A 7 -15.28 1.85 -7.15
N GLN A 8 -16.45 1.26 -7.47
CA GLN A 8 -16.55 -0.19 -7.67
C GLN A 8 -15.76 -0.68 -8.90
N ARG A 9 -15.70 0.11 -9.97
CA ARG A 9 -14.83 -0.19 -11.12
C ARG A 9 -13.34 -0.12 -10.76
N ALA A 10 -12.95 0.85 -9.93
CA ALA A 10 -11.57 0.95 -9.44
C ALA A 10 -11.19 -0.25 -8.57
N VAL A 11 -12.07 -0.68 -7.66
CA VAL A 11 -11.89 -1.90 -6.85
C VAL A 11 -11.76 -3.14 -7.76
N ALA A 12 -12.62 -3.27 -8.76
CA ALA A 12 -12.55 -4.37 -9.71
C ALA A 12 -11.20 -4.39 -10.48
N TRP A 13 -10.68 -3.22 -10.86
CA TRP A 13 -9.37 -3.11 -11.48
C TRP A 13 -8.24 -3.52 -10.53
N LEU A 14 -8.25 -3.07 -9.27
CA LEU A 14 -7.27 -3.47 -8.26
C LEU A 14 -7.26 -5.00 -8.09
N ARG A 15 -8.43 -5.64 -7.95
CA ARG A 15 -8.51 -7.11 -7.88
C ARG A 15 -7.88 -7.78 -9.10
N ALA A 16 -8.10 -7.24 -10.29
CA ALA A 16 -7.59 -7.81 -11.54
C ALA A 16 -6.06 -7.69 -11.69
N VAL A 17 -5.42 -6.71 -11.05
CA VAL A 17 -3.96 -6.51 -11.13
C VAL A 17 -3.18 -7.00 -9.91
N GLN A 18 -3.88 -7.44 -8.85
CA GLN A 18 -3.26 -8.06 -7.68
C GLN A 18 -2.46 -9.30 -8.10
N LYS A 19 -1.22 -9.40 -7.60
CA LYS A 19 -0.27 -10.44 -7.97
C LYS A 19 -0.58 -11.74 -7.21
N PRO A 20 -0.12 -12.91 -7.70
CA PRO A 20 -0.33 -14.19 -7.02
C PRO A 20 0.22 -14.24 -5.60
N ASP A 21 1.26 -13.46 -5.30
CA ASP A 21 1.85 -13.34 -3.96
C ASP A 21 1.07 -12.43 -3.01
N GLY A 22 -0.06 -11.89 -3.46
CA GLY A 22 -0.95 -11.01 -2.70
C GLY A 22 -0.59 -9.52 -2.80
N GLY A 23 0.57 -9.18 -3.35
CA GLY A 23 1.03 -7.81 -3.48
C GLY A 23 0.49 -7.07 -4.72
N PHE A 24 0.89 -5.81 -4.82
CA PHE A 24 0.71 -4.97 -6.01
C PHE A 24 2.06 -4.44 -6.47
N GLY A 25 2.21 -4.30 -7.78
CA GLY A 25 3.46 -3.93 -8.41
C GLY A 25 3.24 -3.39 -9.81
N GLU A 26 3.86 -2.24 -10.09
CA GLU A 26 3.86 -1.62 -11.42
C GLU A 26 5.24 -1.08 -11.74
N SER A 27 5.80 -1.54 -12.86
CA SER A 27 7.08 -1.04 -13.36
C SER A 27 6.91 0.28 -14.10
N LEU A 28 8.00 1.04 -14.20
CA LEU A 28 8.07 2.31 -14.94
C LEU A 28 7.70 2.17 -16.43
N ARG A 29 7.76 0.95 -16.97
CA ARG A 29 7.36 0.63 -18.35
C ARG A 29 5.91 1.01 -18.66
N SER A 30 5.06 1.10 -17.63
CA SER A 30 3.65 1.55 -17.75
C SER A 30 3.48 2.96 -18.33
N TYR A 31 4.50 3.83 -18.20
CA TYR A 31 4.48 5.16 -18.82
C TYR A 31 4.56 5.10 -20.35
N GLU A 32 5.24 4.10 -20.89
CA GLU A 32 5.43 3.93 -22.34
C GLU A 32 4.42 2.95 -22.95
N LEU A 33 4.10 1.88 -22.23
CA LEU A 33 3.24 0.81 -22.71
C LEU A 33 1.99 0.67 -21.84
N PRO A 34 0.82 1.18 -22.30
CA PRO A 34 -0.43 1.09 -21.55
C PRO A 34 -0.86 -0.33 -21.18
N THR A 35 -0.40 -1.34 -21.92
CA THR A 35 -0.68 -2.76 -21.66
C THR A 35 0.07 -3.31 -20.45
N THR A 36 1.07 -2.60 -19.92
CA THR A 36 1.82 -3.01 -18.72
C THR A 36 1.35 -2.30 -17.45
N LYS A 37 0.19 -1.63 -17.49
CA LYS A 37 -0.40 -0.98 -16.32
C LYS A 37 -0.67 -1.99 -15.21
N GLY A 38 -0.29 -1.65 -13.98
CA GLY A 38 -0.39 -2.55 -12.84
C GLY A 38 0.46 -3.82 -12.98
N ASN A 39 1.47 -3.85 -13.85
CA ASN A 39 2.38 -4.99 -14.03
C ASN A 39 3.83 -4.65 -13.68
N GLY A 40 4.44 -5.48 -12.84
CA GLY A 40 5.76 -5.32 -12.25
C GLY A 40 5.91 -6.26 -11.04
N ASN A 41 7.11 -6.30 -10.46
CA ASN A 41 7.32 -6.99 -9.19
C ASN A 41 6.49 -6.33 -8.09
N SER A 42 5.91 -7.11 -7.17
CA SER A 42 5.23 -6.57 -6.01
C SER A 42 6.21 -5.72 -5.18
N THR A 43 5.77 -4.54 -4.75
CA THR A 43 6.57 -3.64 -3.90
C THR A 43 5.79 -3.32 -2.62
N ALA A 44 6.49 -2.97 -1.55
CA ALA A 44 5.84 -2.68 -0.28
C ALA A 44 4.98 -1.41 -0.39
N SER A 45 5.51 -0.36 -1.02
CA SER A 45 4.80 0.90 -1.22
C SER A 45 3.57 0.75 -2.13
N GLN A 46 3.68 0.08 -3.30
CA GLN A 46 2.54 -0.10 -4.19
C GLN A 46 1.49 -1.06 -3.62
N THR A 47 1.91 -2.09 -2.88
CA THR A 47 0.97 -2.96 -2.15
C THR A 47 0.19 -2.19 -1.11
N ALA A 48 0.85 -1.31 -0.38
CA ALA A 48 0.19 -0.43 0.57
C ALA A 48 -0.82 0.51 -0.12
N TRP A 49 -0.52 1.08 -1.29
CA TRP A 49 -1.47 1.90 -2.05
C TRP A 49 -2.69 1.10 -2.52
N GLY A 50 -2.46 -0.11 -3.03
CA GLY A 50 -3.54 -1.03 -3.40
C GLY A 50 -4.44 -1.35 -2.21
N LEU A 51 -3.86 -1.67 -1.05
CA LEU A 51 -4.58 -1.91 0.19
C LEU A 51 -5.40 -0.68 0.63
N ILE A 52 -4.81 0.52 0.60
CA ILE A 52 -5.51 1.77 0.94
C ILE A 52 -6.72 1.99 0.03
N GLY A 53 -6.57 1.75 -1.29
CA GLY A 53 -7.67 1.85 -2.25
C GLY A 53 -8.77 0.83 -2.02
N LEU A 54 -8.41 -0.43 -1.75
CA LEU A 54 -9.38 -1.49 -1.40
C LEU A 54 -10.12 -1.14 -0.12
N LEU A 55 -9.43 -0.70 0.93
CA LEU A 55 -10.07 -0.30 2.19
C LEU A 55 -11.05 0.85 1.98
N ALA A 56 -10.80 1.77 1.06
CA ALA A 56 -11.68 2.91 0.84
C ALA A 56 -13.05 2.54 0.23
N ALA A 57 -13.15 1.46 -0.55
CA ALA A 57 -14.34 1.21 -1.38
C ALA A 57 -14.80 -0.25 -1.49
N ALA A 58 -13.98 -1.22 -1.09
CA ALA A 58 -14.33 -2.63 -1.11
C ALA A 58 -15.06 -3.05 0.18
N ASP A 59 -15.80 -4.16 0.09
CA ASP A 59 -16.37 -4.80 1.26
C ASP A 59 -15.25 -5.26 2.22
N ARG A 60 -15.52 -5.24 3.52
CA ARG A 60 -14.53 -5.64 4.55
C ARG A 60 -14.06 -7.09 4.39
N SER A 61 -14.91 -7.96 3.84
CA SER A 61 -14.62 -9.38 3.61
C SER A 61 -13.89 -9.65 2.29
N ASP A 62 -13.56 -8.62 1.51
CA ASP A 62 -12.89 -8.79 0.22
C ASP A 62 -11.54 -9.52 0.41
N PRO A 63 -11.34 -10.70 -0.21
CA PRO A 63 -10.12 -11.47 -0.05
C PRO A 63 -8.87 -10.75 -0.55
N ALA A 64 -9.00 -9.76 -1.44
CA ALA A 64 -7.87 -8.96 -1.90
C ALA A 64 -7.25 -8.14 -0.77
N ILE A 65 -8.06 -7.71 0.21
CA ILE A 65 -7.57 -7.00 1.41
C ILE A 65 -6.68 -7.93 2.23
N ALA A 66 -7.18 -9.11 2.57
CA ALA A 66 -6.44 -10.08 3.40
C ALA A 66 -5.12 -10.49 2.74
N LYS A 67 -5.11 -10.69 1.41
CA LYS A 67 -3.91 -11.01 0.65
C LYS A 67 -2.87 -9.88 0.67
N ALA A 68 -3.30 -8.63 0.52
CA ALA A 68 -2.39 -7.48 0.56
C ALA A 68 -1.82 -7.26 1.96
N VAL A 69 -2.62 -7.47 3.01
CA VAL A 69 -2.15 -7.44 4.41
C VAL A 69 -1.13 -8.54 4.65
N ALA A 70 -1.41 -9.78 4.25
CA ALA A 70 -0.48 -10.90 4.40
C ALA A 70 0.85 -10.62 3.69
N TYR A 71 0.81 -10.13 2.43
CA TYR A 71 2.03 -9.73 1.71
C TYR A 71 2.91 -8.76 2.52
N LEU A 72 2.30 -7.73 3.11
CA LEU A 72 3.04 -6.73 3.89
C LEU A 72 3.57 -7.31 5.19
N VAL A 73 2.78 -8.10 5.93
CA VAL A 73 3.22 -8.70 7.20
C VAL A 73 4.34 -9.72 6.96
N ASP A 74 4.20 -10.60 5.97
CA ASP A 74 5.14 -11.69 5.70
C ASP A 74 6.50 -11.21 5.15
N ARG A 75 6.56 -9.97 4.65
CA ARG A 75 7.77 -9.37 4.05
C ARG A 75 8.36 -8.23 4.89
N GLN A 76 7.84 -8.02 6.11
CA GLN A 76 8.47 -7.10 7.04
C GLN A 76 9.81 -7.70 7.50
N ASN A 77 10.88 -6.91 7.41
CA ASN A 77 12.19 -7.27 7.92
C ASN A 77 12.18 -7.30 9.46
N GLU A 78 13.17 -7.96 10.08
CA GLU A 78 13.30 -8.05 11.54
C GLU A 78 13.40 -6.68 12.24
N ASP A 79 13.95 -5.67 11.56
CA ASP A 79 14.06 -4.30 12.06
C ASP A 79 12.76 -3.48 11.93
N GLY A 80 11.70 -4.09 11.38
CA GLY A 80 10.41 -3.48 11.13
C GLY A 80 10.29 -2.73 9.81
N SER A 81 11.35 -2.67 9.00
CA SER A 81 11.35 -2.04 7.67
C SER A 81 10.85 -2.99 6.57
N TRP A 82 10.71 -2.47 5.34
CA TRP A 82 10.56 -3.31 4.15
C TRP A 82 11.68 -3.07 3.14
N SER A 83 12.05 -4.14 2.44
CA SER A 83 12.98 -4.09 1.32
C SER A 83 12.26 -3.68 0.03
N GLU A 84 12.84 -2.74 -0.72
CA GLU A 84 12.27 -2.26 -1.99
C GLU A 84 13.40 -1.77 -2.90
N SER A 85 13.70 -2.53 -3.96
CA SER A 85 14.70 -2.18 -4.98
C SER A 85 14.14 -1.25 -6.05
N GLU A 86 12.88 -1.46 -6.42
CA GLU A 86 12.18 -0.76 -7.50
C GLU A 86 12.02 0.75 -7.25
N PHE A 87 11.87 1.51 -8.33
CA PHE A 87 11.52 2.93 -8.30
C PHE A 87 10.01 3.03 -8.42
N THR A 88 9.36 3.62 -7.42
CA THR A 88 7.90 3.75 -7.35
C THR A 88 7.42 5.19 -7.43
N GLY A 89 8.35 6.17 -7.45
CA GLY A 89 8.06 7.58 -7.66
C GLY A 89 8.41 8.05 -9.07
N THR A 90 7.72 9.09 -9.52
CA THR A 90 7.94 9.69 -10.84
C THR A 90 8.15 11.19 -10.70
N GLY A 91 9.23 11.70 -11.29
CA GLY A 91 9.44 13.14 -11.44
C GLY A 91 8.87 13.61 -12.77
N PHE A 92 9.41 13.10 -13.88
CA PHE A 92 8.92 13.36 -15.24
C PHE A 92 8.65 12.03 -15.96
N PRO A 93 7.39 11.73 -16.34
CA PRO A 93 7.05 10.52 -17.08
C PRO A 93 7.99 10.28 -18.28
N SER A 94 8.51 9.06 -18.42
CA SER A 94 9.44 8.65 -19.50
C SER A 94 10.81 9.35 -19.53
N VAL A 95 11.12 10.23 -18.57
CA VAL A 95 12.36 11.03 -18.57
C VAL A 95 13.12 10.93 -17.26
N PHE A 96 12.43 10.90 -16.12
CA PHE A 96 13.06 10.95 -14.80
C PHE A 96 12.19 10.31 -13.70
N TYR A 97 12.77 9.36 -12.98
CA TYR A 97 12.09 8.58 -11.96
C TYR A 97 12.79 8.70 -10.60
N LEU A 98 12.01 8.53 -9.53
CA LEU A 98 12.43 8.82 -8.16
C LEU A 98 12.32 7.58 -7.28
N LYS A 99 13.33 7.40 -6.44
CA LYS A 99 13.29 6.45 -5.34
C LYS A 99 13.09 7.19 -4.03
N TYR A 100 11.84 7.25 -3.57
CA TYR A 100 11.52 7.77 -2.25
C TYR A 100 11.81 6.71 -1.19
N HIS A 101 13.01 6.75 -0.60
CA HIS A 101 13.50 5.71 0.32
C HIS A 101 12.60 5.42 1.53
N LEU A 102 11.78 6.39 1.96
CA LEU A 102 10.86 6.21 3.07
C LEU A 102 9.52 5.56 2.68
N TYR A 103 9.16 5.53 1.40
CA TYR A 103 7.85 5.00 0.95
C TYR A 103 7.66 3.53 1.33
N ARG A 104 8.73 2.74 1.22
CA ARG A 104 8.74 1.34 1.64
C ARG A 104 8.41 1.14 3.12
N ASN A 105 8.55 2.16 3.97
CA ASN A 105 8.25 2.07 5.40
C ASN A 105 6.97 2.82 5.77
N SER A 106 6.83 4.06 5.29
CA SER A 106 5.72 4.94 5.68
C SER A 106 4.37 4.44 5.16
N PHE A 107 4.30 3.96 3.91
CA PHE A 107 3.04 3.51 3.33
C PHE A 107 2.57 2.18 3.91
N PRO A 108 3.40 1.12 4.04
CA PRO A 108 2.97 -0.11 4.70
C PRO A 108 2.47 0.10 6.12
N LEU A 109 3.20 0.88 6.92
CA LEU A 109 2.78 1.19 8.29
C LEU A 109 1.41 1.90 8.29
N TYR A 110 1.23 2.90 7.43
CA TYR A 110 -0.04 3.61 7.30
C TYR A 110 -1.19 2.69 6.86
N ALA A 111 -0.98 1.85 5.84
CA ALA A 111 -2.00 0.95 5.32
C ALA A 111 -2.41 -0.12 6.34
N LEU A 112 -1.46 -0.73 7.04
CA LEU A 112 -1.72 -1.71 8.10
C LEU A 112 -2.45 -1.08 9.29
N ALA A 113 -2.08 0.15 9.66
CA ALA A 113 -2.78 0.90 10.71
C ALA A 113 -4.25 1.15 10.36
N ARG A 114 -4.54 1.55 9.11
CA ARG A 114 -5.93 1.71 8.63
C ARG A 114 -6.70 0.40 8.63
N PHE A 115 -6.08 -0.70 8.16
CA PHE A 115 -6.70 -2.02 8.19
C PHE A 115 -7.09 -2.42 9.62
N ARG A 116 -6.14 -2.27 10.58
CA ARG A 116 -6.38 -2.57 11.99
C ARG A 116 -7.55 -1.74 12.54
N ASN A 117 -7.56 -0.44 12.30
CA ASN A 117 -8.60 0.42 12.88
C ASN A 117 -9.98 0.14 12.28
N ARG A 118 -10.07 -0.16 10.98
CA ARG A 118 -11.31 -0.59 10.34
C ARG A 118 -11.82 -1.93 10.90
N SER A 119 -10.92 -2.86 11.26
CA SER A 119 -11.30 -4.12 11.92
C SER A 119 -11.83 -3.92 13.35
N GLN A 120 -11.44 -2.83 14.01
CA GLN A 120 -11.85 -2.48 15.37
C GLN A 120 -13.02 -1.48 15.43
N ASN A 121 -13.63 -1.13 14.29
CA ASN A 121 -14.67 -0.09 14.18
C ASN A 121 -14.27 1.27 14.77
N VAL A 122 -12.98 1.59 14.77
CA VAL A 122 -12.46 2.93 15.12
C VAL A 122 -12.60 3.83 13.89
N GLU A 123 -12.90 5.13 14.07
CA GLU A 123 -13.06 6.10 12.99
C GLU A 123 -11.93 6.00 11.93
N GLU A 124 -12.31 5.99 10.65
CA GLU A 124 -11.49 5.55 9.50
C GLU A 124 -10.21 6.38 9.22
N ASP A 125 -10.11 7.58 9.81
CA ASP A 125 -9.05 8.55 9.52
C ASP A 125 -7.94 8.62 10.57
N ARG A 126 -8.07 7.87 11.68
CA ARG A 126 -7.00 7.78 12.69
C ARG A 126 -6.10 6.62 12.31
N ALA A 127 -4.77 6.79 12.32
CA ALA A 127 -3.82 5.69 12.06
C ALA A 127 -3.46 4.97 13.37
N LEU A 128 -2.83 5.67 14.31
CA LEU A 128 -2.51 5.18 15.65
C LEU A 128 -2.70 6.35 16.63
N THR A 129 -3.30 6.08 17.79
CA THR A 129 -3.25 7.03 18.91
C THR A 129 -2.20 6.52 19.87
N PHE A 130 -1.21 7.36 20.16
CA PHE A 130 -0.23 7.08 21.19
C PHE A 130 -0.31 8.17 22.24
N LYS A 131 -0.09 7.80 23.50
CA LYS A 131 0.23 8.80 24.53
C LYS A 131 1.72 9.12 24.43
N PRO A 132 2.14 10.38 24.57
CA PRO A 132 3.57 10.72 24.61
C PRO A 132 4.36 9.89 25.64
N SER A 133 3.73 9.48 26.74
CA SER A 133 4.29 8.59 27.77
C SER A 133 4.59 7.16 27.31
N GLU A 134 4.05 6.72 26.17
CA GLU A 134 4.28 5.37 25.62
C GLU A 134 5.59 5.28 24.84
N PHE A 135 6.18 6.42 24.45
CA PHE A 135 7.47 6.45 23.80
C PHE A 135 8.59 6.44 24.84
N ARG A 136 9.41 5.38 24.86
CA ARG A 136 10.72 5.46 25.53
C ARG A 136 11.67 6.24 24.62
N LEU A 137 12.25 7.31 25.14
CA LEU A 137 13.41 7.96 24.52
C LEU A 137 14.51 6.90 24.35
N ARG A 138 14.87 6.60 23.09
CA ARG A 138 16.03 5.75 22.78
C ARG A 138 17.34 6.54 22.80
N SER A 139 17.30 7.86 22.96
CA SER A 139 18.47 8.67 23.26
C SER A 139 18.76 8.54 24.75
N GLY A 140 19.87 7.89 25.10
CA GLY A 140 20.39 7.83 26.47
C GLY A 140 20.95 9.17 26.94
N PHE A 141 20.12 10.21 26.98
CA PHE A 141 20.37 11.47 27.68
C PHE A 141 19.17 11.79 28.57
#